data_AF-A0A955Q392-F1
#
_entry.id   AF-A0A955Q392-F1
#
_cell.length_a   1.000
_cell.length_b   1.000
_cell.length_c   1.000
_cell.angle_alpha   90.00
_cell.angle_beta   90.00
_cell.angle_gamma   90.00
#
_symmetry.space_group_name_H-M   'P 1'
#
loop_
_entity.id
_entity.type
_entity.pdbx_description
1 polymer ?
#
loop_
_entity_poly.entity_id
_entity_poly.type
_entity_poly.pdbx_seq_one_letter_code
_entity_poly.pdbx_strand_id
1 'polypeptide(L)'
;MKFYLDTVSLTEIQEIARLGVLDGIAMNATLVTEQGLNFYQGIQEICRYVDSPISVGVLSIEEEAIVKESKELSKIHKNVLVKCPLTPAGLRATKRLTAVGIRVNVSLCFSLTQALLAAKAGAWCVSICLDRTGDNQSKGDDIIRNIVTVFQNYGLS
;
A
#
# COMPACT_ATOMS: atom_id res chain seq x y z
N MET A 1 -6.77 11.42 10.50
CA MET A 1 -6.40 10.00 10.64
C MET A 1 -7.34 9.21 9.74
N LYS A 2 -6.87 8.14 9.08
CA LYS A 2 -7.68 7.28 8.20
C LYS A 2 -7.54 5.83 8.63
N PHE A 3 -8.60 5.04 8.53
CA PHE A 3 -8.60 3.62 8.88
C PHE A 3 -8.68 2.74 7.64
N TYR A 4 -7.71 1.84 7.50
CA TYR A 4 -7.63 0.87 6.42
C TYR A 4 -7.77 -0.53 7.00
N LEU A 5 -8.55 -1.39 6.34
CA LEU A 5 -8.68 -2.80 6.70
C LEU A 5 -7.69 -3.64 5.90
N ASP A 6 -6.86 -4.44 6.56
CA ASP A 6 -5.91 -5.38 5.91
C ASP A 6 -6.57 -6.76 5.75
N THR A 7 -7.40 -6.90 4.72
CA THR A 7 -8.15 -8.14 4.47
C THR A 7 -8.48 -8.31 2.98
N VAL A 8 -8.84 -9.54 2.64
CA VAL A 8 -9.41 -9.94 1.35
C VAL A 8 -10.82 -10.53 1.51
N SER A 9 -11.32 -10.62 2.75
CA SER A 9 -12.64 -11.16 3.08
C SER A 9 -13.73 -10.15 2.75
N LEU A 10 -14.56 -10.47 1.75
CA LEU A 10 -15.72 -9.64 1.39
C LEU A 10 -16.70 -9.47 2.55
N THR A 11 -16.89 -10.51 3.37
CA THR A 11 -17.78 -10.46 4.52
C THR A 11 -17.30 -9.43 5.55
N GLU A 12 -16.01 -9.44 5.90
CA GLU A 12 -15.43 -8.45 6.83
C GLU A 12 -15.50 -7.04 6.25
N ILE A 13 -15.20 -6.90 4.96
CA ILE A 13 -15.29 -5.60 4.28
C ILE A 13 -16.70 -5.05 4.35
N GLN A 14 -17.72 -5.86 4.07
CA GLN A 14 -19.12 -5.44 4.14
C GLN A 14 -19.54 -5.06 5.56
N GLU A 15 -19.13 -5.84 6.56
CA GLU A 15 -19.45 -5.57 7.96
C GLU A 15 -18.83 -4.26 8.43
N ILE A 16 -17.52 -4.07 8.22
CA ILE A 16 -16.80 -2.86 8.65
C ILE A 16 -17.22 -1.65 7.81
N ALA A 17 -17.53 -1.81 6.52
CA ALA A 17 -18.06 -0.73 5.71
C ALA A 17 -19.40 -0.19 6.26
N ARG A 18 -20.27 -1.08 6.80
CA ARG A 18 -21.54 -0.66 7.43
C ARG A 18 -21.35 0.13 8.71
N LEU A 19 -20.21 -0.02 9.39
CA LEU A 19 -19.88 0.79 10.57
C LEU A 19 -19.57 2.25 10.20
N GLY A 20 -19.29 2.54 8.93
CA GLY A 20 -19.02 3.90 8.44
C GLY A 20 -17.64 4.45 8.82
N VAL A 21 -16.71 3.59 9.25
CA VAL A 21 -15.35 3.98 9.69
C VAL A 21 -14.25 3.63 8.69
N LEU A 22 -14.59 3.00 7.56
CA LEU A 22 -13.63 2.47 6.60
C LEU A 22 -13.21 3.52 5.57
N ASP A 23 -11.93 3.91 5.59
CA ASP A 23 -11.33 4.86 4.64
C ASP A 23 -10.56 4.20 3.50
N GLY A 24 -10.50 2.86 3.48
CA GLY A 24 -9.87 2.09 2.42
C GLY A 24 -9.48 0.68 2.83
N ILE A 25 -8.86 -0.02 1.89
CA ILE A 25 -8.44 -1.42 2.07
C ILE A 25 -6.96 -1.54 1.72
N ALA A 26 -6.23 -2.35 2.46
CA ALA A 26 -4.89 -2.79 2.10
C ALA A 26 -4.89 -4.31 1.90
N MET A 27 -4.25 -4.77 0.83
CA MET A 27 -4.13 -6.19 0.49
C MET A 27 -2.65 -6.47 0.24
N ASN A 28 -2.06 -7.31 1.09
CA ASN A 28 -0.69 -7.77 0.90
C ASN A 28 -0.64 -8.88 -0.16
N ALA A 29 0.44 -8.93 -0.95
CA ALA A 29 0.69 -9.95 -1.97
C ALA A 29 0.48 -11.40 -1.49
N THR A 30 0.74 -11.70 -0.23
CA THR A 30 0.51 -13.04 0.36
C THR A 30 -0.98 -13.37 0.45
N LEU A 31 -1.80 -12.45 0.93
CA LEU A 31 -3.27 -12.61 1.01
C LEU A 31 -3.89 -12.77 -0.38
N VAL A 32 -3.29 -12.11 -1.38
CA VAL A 32 -3.64 -12.26 -2.79
C VAL A 32 -3.40 -13.68 -3.28
N THR A 33 -2.22 -14.24 -3.01
CA THR A 33 -1.86 -15.59 -3.46
C THR A 33 -2.68 -16.69 -2.80
N GLU A 34 -3.05 -16.52 -1.53
CA GLU A 34 -3.85 -17.48 -0.76
C GLU A 34 -5.29 -17.64 -1.29
N GLN A 35 -5.83 -16.60 -1.95
CA GLN A 35 -7.20 -16.60 -2.51
C GLN A 35 -7.29 -17.21 -3.93
N GLY A 36 -6.17 -17.50 -4.59
CA GLY A 36 -6.14 -18.15 -5.90
C GLY A 36 -6.63 -17.29 -7.09
N LEU A 37 -6.98 -17.97 -8.19
CA LEU A 37 -7.08 -17.44 -9.57
C LEU A 37 -8.14 -16.35 -9.84
N ASN A 38 -8.96 -15.96 -8.85
CA ASN A 38 -10.01 -14.97 -9.04
C ASN A 38 -9.72 -13.60 -8.41
N PHE A 39 -8.45 -13.31 -8.15
CA PHE A 39 -7.99 -12.06 -7.55
C PHE A 39 -8.52 -10.78 -8.21
N TYR A 40 -8.46 -10.71 -9.55
CA TYR A 40 -8.97 -9.55 -10.30
C TYR A 40 -10.48 -9.35 -10.10
N GLN A 41 -11.25 -10.45 -10.09
CA GLN A 41 -12.69 -10.40 -9.81
C GLN A 41 -12.95 -10.02 -8.35
N GLY A 42 -12.13 -10.50 -7.42
CA GLY A 42 -12.19 -10.12 -6.00
C GLY A 42 -12.01 -8.62 -5.80
N ILE A 43 -11.00 -8.01 -6.43
CA ILE A 43 -10.80 -6.55 -6.37
C ILE A 43 -12.01 -5.80 -6.94
N GLN A 44 -12.55 -6.25 -8.08
CA GLN A 44 -13.74 -5.64 -8.68
C GLN A 44 -14.95 -5.71 -7.74
N GLU A 45 -15.14 -6.86 -7.08
CA GLU A 45 -16.23 -7.05 -6.12
C GLU A 45 -16.04 -6.16 -4.89
N ILE A 46 -14.83 -6.05 -4.36
CA ILE A 46 -14.50 -5.11 -3.28
C ILE A 46 -14.83 -3.67 -3.67
N CYS A 47 -14.48 -3.26 -4.90
CA CYS A 47 -14.76 -1.92 -5.41
C CYS A 47 -16.27 -1.59 -5.47
N ARG A 48 -17.17 -2.59 -5.45
CA ARG A 48 -18.62 -2.37 -5.38
C ARG A 48 -19.10 -1.98 -3.99
N TYR A 49 -18.40 -2.39 -2.94
CA TYR A 49 -18.74 -2.09 -1.55
C TYR A 49 -17.99 -0.89 -0.98
N VAL A 50 -16.85 -0.53 -1.58
CA VAL A 50 -15.94 0.49 -1.04
C VAL A 50 -15.52 1.48 -2.14
N ASP A 51 -16.04 2.72 -2.08
CA ASP A 51 -15.59 3.83 -2.93
C ASP A 51 -14.39 4.60 -2.32
N SER A 52 -13.45 3.84 -1.76
CA SER A 52 -12.25 4.36 -1.08
C SER A 52 -10.99 3.68 -1.62
N PRO A 53 -9.78 4.22 -1.38
CA PRO A 53 -8.54 3.66 -1.93
C PRO A 53 -8.30 2.19 -1.53
N ILE A 54 -7.92 1.35 -2.50
CA ILE A 54 -7.62 -0.07 -2.32
C ILE A 54 -6.17 -0.32 -2.73
N SER A 55 -5.32 -0.64 -1.76
CA SER A 55 -3.89 -0.88 -1.92
C SER A 55 -3.60 -2.34 -2.22
N VAL A 56 -3.17 -2.62 -3.44
CA VAL A 56 -3.03 -3.99 -3.98
C VAL A 56 -1.56 -4.36 -4.18
N GLY A 57 -1.07 -5.37 -3.46
CA GLY A 57 0.30 -5.89 -3.57
C GLY A 57 0.64 -6.48 -4.92
N VAL A 58 1.82 -6.12 -5.45
CA VAL A 58 2.42 -6.79 -6.62
C VAL A 58 3.17 -8.06 -6.19
N LEU A 59 3.20 -9.06 -7.07
CA LEU A 59 3.97 -10.30 -6.88
C LEU A 59 5.35 -10.23 -7.53
N SER A 60 5.51 -9.39 -8.56
CA SER A 60 6.76 -9.22 -9.28
C SER A 60 7.87 -8.58 -8.42
N ILE A 61 9.11 -9.00 -8.66
CA ILE A 61 10.30 -8.47 -7.98
C ILE A 61 11.20 -7.61 -8.87
N GLU A 62 11.15 -7.85 -10.18
CA GLU A 62 11.94 -7.10 -11.18
C GLU A 62 11.21 -5.83 -11.61
N GLU A 63 11.94 -4.75 -11.86
CA GLU A 63 11.36 -3.42 -12.12
C GLU A 63 10.34 -3.43 -13.28
N GLU A 64 10.71 -3.98 -14.45
CA GLU A 64 9.82 -4.02 -15.60
C GLU A 64 8.57 -4.86 -15.35
N ALA A 65 8.73 -5.96 -14.61
CA ALA A 65 7.62 -6.83 -14.23
C ALA A 65 6.68 -6.12 -13.25
N ILE A 66 7.21 -5.43 -12.23
CA ILE A 66 6.45 -4.60 -11.29
C ILE A 66 5.66 -3.54 -12.05
N VAL A 67 6.29 -2.81 -12.97
CA VAL A 67 5.64 -1.75 -13.74
C VAL A 67 4.52 -2.31 -14.63
N LYS A 68 4.76 -3.44 -15.30
CA LYS A 68 3.76 -4.10 -16.14
C LYS A 68 2.56 -4.56 -15.32
N GLU A 69 2.81 -5.32 -14.24
CA GLU A 69 1.77 -5.80 -13.32
C GLU A 69 0.96 -4.65 -12.73
N SER A 70 1.65 -3.60 -12.26
CA SER A 70 1.01 -2.42 -11.68
C SER A 70 0.08 -1.68 -12.64
N LYS A 71 0.45 -1.63 -13.93
CA LYS A 71 -0.40 -1.04 -14.98
C LYS A 71 -1.63 -1.87 -15.28
N GLU A 72 -1.58 -3.18 -15.13
CA GLU A 72 -2.78 -4.02 -15.29
C GLU A 72 -3.70 -3.90 -14.07
N LEU A 73 -3.13 -3.87 -12.86
CA LEU A 73 -3.90 -3.65 -11.64
C LEU A 73 -4.61 -2.30 -11.61
N SER A 74 -3.94 -1.22 -12.04
CA SER A 74 -4.52 0.12 -12.03
C SER A 74 -5.69 0.30 -13.00
N LYS A 75 -5.85 -0.57 -14.00
CA LYS A 75 -6.99 -0.57 -14.93
C LYS A 75 -8.27 -1.12 -14.31
N ILE A 76 -8.17 -1.88 -13.22
CA ILE A 76 -9.33 -2.56 -12.62
C ILE A 76 -10.37 -1.55 -12.14
N HIS A 77 -9.93 -0.52 -11.42
CA HIS A 77 -10.80 0.53 -10.90
C HIS A 77 -9.97 1.77 -10.49
N LYS A 78 -10.58 2.96 -10.57
CA LYS A 78 -9.96 4.25 -10.17
C LYS A 78 -9.42 4.27 -8.72
N ASN A 79 -10.00 3.44 -7.86
CA ASN A 79 -9.62 3.37 -6.44
C ASN A 79 -8.42 2.46 -6.19
N VAL A 80 -8.00 1.65 -7.16
CA VAL A 80 -6.83 0.80 -7.02
C VAL A 80 -5.57 1.66 -7.04
N LEU A 81 -4.77 1.47 -6.00
CA LEU A 81 -3.37 1.88 -5.95
C LEU A 81 -2.50 0.63 -5.77
N VAL A 82 -1.28 0.68 -6.27
CA VAL A 82 -0.40 -0.49 -6.28
C VAL A 82 0.54 -0.45 -5.09
N LYS A 83 0.78 -1.60 -4.46
CA LYS A 83 1.64 -1.72 -3.29
C LYS A 83 2.96 -2.37 -3.70
N CYS A 84 4.02 -1.57 -3.74
CA CYS A 84 5.36 -2.01 -4.11
C CYS A 84 6.23 -2.23 -2.86
N PRO A 85 7.09 -3.24 -2.82
CA PRO A 85 8.04 -3.40 -1.73
C PRO A 85 9.13 -2.32 -1.81
N LEU A 86 9.66 -1.90 -0.66
CA LEU A 86 10.82 -1.02 -0.60
C LEU A 86 12.11 -1.78 -1.00
N THR A 87 12.37 -1.83 -2.30
CA THR A 87 13.62 -2.33 -2.90
C THR A 87 14.13 -1.34 -3.94
N PRO A 88 15.39 -1.44 -4.42
CA PRO A 88 15.84 -0.60 -5.54
C PRO A 88 14.95 -0.69 -6.77
N ALA A 89 14.48 -1.90 -7.12
CA ALA A 89 13.52 -2.10 -8.21
C ALA A 89 12.16 -1.47 -7.90
N GLY A 90 11.65 -1.64 -6.68
CA GLY A 90 10.39 -1.05 -6.23
C GLY A 90 10.39 0.47 -6.22
N LEU A 91 11.51 1.11 -5.82
CA LEU A 91 11.65 2.57 -5.85
C LEU A 91 11.72 3.11 -7.29
N ARG A 92 12.45 2.46 -8.20
CA ARG A 92 12.48 2.84 -9.61
C ARG A 92 11.11 2.65 -10.27
N ALA A 93 10.43 1.55 -9.98
CA ALA A 93 9.06 1.32 -10.42
C ALA A 93 8.10 2.38 -9.87
N THR A 94 8.20 2.72 -8.59
CA THR A 94 7.40 3.80 -7.95
C THR A 94 7.56 5.10 -8.71
N LYS A 95 8.80 5.50 -9.03
CA LYS A 95 9.06 6.73 -9.78
C LYS A 95 8.44 6.72 -11.18
N ARG A 96 8.49 5.58 -11.88
CA ARG A 96 7.90 5.41 -13.22
C ARG A 96 6.37 5.40 -13.20
N LEU A 97 5.78 4.73 -12.21
CA LEU A 97 4.33 4.60 -12.05
C LEU A 97 3.68 5.94 -11.67
N THR A 98 4.30 6.66 -10.74
CA THR A 98 3.82 7.98 -10.30
C THR A 98 3.93 9.02 -11.41
N ALA A 99 4.96 8.95 -12.27
CA ALA A 99 5.10 9.81 -13.44
C ALA A 99 3.96 9.65 -14.47
N VAL A 100 3.24 8.52 -14.47
CA VAL A 100 2.06 8.28 -15.32
C VAL A 100 0.75 8.35 -14.53
N GLY A 101 0.77 8.89 -13.31
CA GLY A 101 -0.43 9.13 -12.49
C GLY A 101 -0.93 7.91 -11.70
N ILE A 102 -0.19 6.80 -11.66
CA ILE A 102 -0.56 5.64 -10.84
C ILE A 102 -0.13 5.90 -9.39
N ARG A 103 -1.08 5.84 -8.46
CA ARG A 103 -0.82 5.94 -7.02
C ARG A 103 -0.10 4.69 -6.52
N VAL A 104 0.93 4.88 -5.71
CA VAL A 104 1.77 3.79 -5.18
C VAL A 104 1.85 3.85 -3.66
N ASN A 105 1.55 2.75 -3.00
CA ASN A 105 1.88 2.50 -1.60
C ASN A 105 3.23 1.78 -1.52
N VAL A 106 4.25 2.37 -0.92
CA VAL A 106 5.53 1.67 -0.72
C VAL A 106 5.52 0.99 0.64
N SER A 107 5.74 -0.32 0.65
CA SER A 107 5.61 -1.18 1.84
C SER A 107 6.94 -1.76 2.31
N LEU A 108 6.91 -2.47 3.44
CA LEU A 108 8.09 -3.08 4.08
C LEU A 108 9.15 -2.02 4.44
N CYS A 109 8.67 -0.87 4.93
CA CYS A 109 9.53 0.16 5.49
C CYS A 109 9.67 -0.06 7.00
N PHE A 110 10.89 0.06 7.51
CA PHE A 110 11.24 -0.21 8.90
C PHE A 110 12.02 0.95 9.55
N SER A 111 12.29 2.02 8.81
CA SER A 111 13.09 3.16 9.28
C SER A 111 12.72 4.47 8.58
N LEU A 112 13.12 5.59 9.20
CA LEU A 112 12.95 6.93 8.64
C LEU A 112 13.58 7.08 7.25
N THR A 113 14.82 6.64 7.07
CA THR A 113 15.53 6.78 5.79
C THR A 113 14.79 6.06 4.66
N GLN A 114 14.23 4.88 4.94
CA GLN A 114 13.43 4.13 3.96
C GLN A 114 12.14 4.87 3.61
N ALA A 115 11.44 5.44 4.60
CA ALA A 115 10.25 6.25 4.34
C ALA A 115 10.56 7.50 3.50
N LEU A 116 11.70 8.14 3.75
CA LEU A 116 12.16 9.29 2.95
C LEU A 116 12.48 8.91 1.51
N LEU A 117 13.10 7.75 1.28
CA LEU A 117 13.36 7.24 -0.07
C LEU A 117 12.04 6.98 -0.82
N ALA A 118 11.07 6.37 -0.15
CA ALA A 118 9.73 6.14 -0.72
C ALA A 118 9.03 7.46 -1.08
N ALA A 119 9.01 8.43 -0.16
CA ALA A 119 8.43 9.75 -0.40
C ALA A 119 9.12 10.48 -1.57
N LYS A 120 10.45 10.47 -1.63
CA LYS A 120 11.24 11.03 -2.74
C LYS A 120 10.98 10.35 -4.08
N ALA A 121 10.66 9.06 -4.08
CA ALA A 121 10.26 8.33 -5.28
C ALA A 121 8.85 8.72 -5.78
N GLY A 122 8.07 9.45 -4.99
CA GLY A 122 6.72 9.91 -5.31
C GLY A 122 5.61 9.02 -4.75
N ALA A 123 5.90 8.19 -3.74
CA ALA A 123 4.90 7.33 -3.12
C ALA A 123 3.68 8.15 -2.64
N TRP A 124 2.48 7.62 -2.87
CA TRP A 124 1.23 8.18 -2.37
C TRP A 124 1.06 7.93 -0.88
N CYS A 125 1.54 6.77 -0.40
CA CYS A 125 1.68 6.50 1.03
C CYS A 125 2.85 5.53 1.29
N VAL A 126 3.28 5.46 2.54
CA VAL A 126 4.35 4.58 3.00
C VAL A 126 3.81 3.69 4.12
N SER A 127 3.89 2.37 3.95
CA SER A 127 3.49 1.39 4.95
C SER A 127 4.69 0.98 5.81
N ILE A 128 4.64 1.34 7.10
CA ILE A 128 5.65 0.98 8.09
C ILE A 128 5.28 -0.34 8.76
N CYS A 129 6.19 -1.33 8.77
CA CYS A 129 5.93 -2.67 9.30
C CYS A 129 6.58 -2.84 10.68
N LEU A 130 5.93 -2.32 11.72
CA LEU A 130 6.45 -2.33 13.10
C LEU A 130 6.47 -3.72 13.75
N ASP A 131 5.59 -4.61 13.33
CA ASP A 131 5.44 -5.98 13.81
C ASP A 131 6.69 -6.85 13.57
N ARG A 132 7.53 -6.47 12.60
CA ARG A 132 8.73 -7.24 12.20
C ARG A 132 10.04 -6.63 12.66
N THR A 133 10.02 -5.55 13.46
CA THR A 133 11.26 -4.90 13.92
C THR A 133 11.91 -5.57 15.13
N GLY A 134 11.32 -6.63 15.68
CA GLY A 134 11.86 -7.37 16.83
C GLY A 134 11.75 -6.59 18.14
N ASP A 135 10.80 -6.97 18.97
CA ASP A 135 10.65 -6.65 20.40
C ASP A 135 11.12 -5.27 20.86
N ASN A 136 10.25 -4.27 20.61
CA ASN A 136 9.85 -3.24 21.59
C ASN A 136 8.87 -2.28 20.91
N GLN A 137 7.60 -2.27 21.34
CA GLN A 137 6.58 -1.32 20.85
C GLN A 137 7.07 0.14 20.95
N SER A 138 7.84 0.47 21.98
CA SER A 138 8.44 1.81 22.16
C SER A 138 9.35 2.24 21.01
N LYS A 139 10.11 1.32 20.40
CA LYS A 139 10.94 1.65 19.22
C LYS A 139 10.09 1.93 17.98
N GLY A 140 8.96 1.24 17.84
CA GLY A 140 8.05 1.44 16.72
C GLY A 140 7.36 2.81 16.77
N ASP A 141 6.90 3.21 17.95
CA ASP A 141 6.31 4.54 18.17
C ASP A 141 7.31 5.66 17.88
N ASP A 142 8.57 5.48 18.29
CA ASP A 142 9.63 6.45 18.00
C ASP A 142 9.92 6.56 16.50
N ILE A 143 9.92 5.44 15.76
CA ILE A 143 10.06 5.45 14.30
C ILE A 143 8.92 6.24 13.65
N ILE A 144 7.67 5.97 14.03
CA ILE A 144 6.51 6.69 13.49
C ILE A 144 6.61 8.17 13.83
N ARG A 145 6.91 8.53 15.09
CA ARG A 145 7.03 9.93 15.52
C ARG A 145 8.08 10.67 14.71
N ASN A 146 9.23 10.05 14.49
CA ASN A 146 10.31 10.63 13.70
C ASN A 146 9.90 10.82 12.24
N ILE A 147 9.24 9.82 11.63
CA ILE A 147 8.73 9.92 10.26
C ILE A 147 7.75 11.07 10.13
N VAL A 148 6.72 11.14 10.99
CA VAL A 148 5.71 12.20 10.96
C VAL A 148 6.35 13.58 11.11
N THR A 149 7.25 13.74 12.09
CA THR A 149 7.95 15.01 12.35
C THR A 149 8.73 15.46 11.12
N VAL A 150 9.52 14.56 10.52
CA VAL A 150 10.34 14.87 9.35
C VAL A 150 9.47 15.14 8.13
N PHE A 151 8.40 14.37 7.93
CA PHE A 151 7.46 14.55 6.83
C PHE A 151 6.81 15.93 6.89
N GLN A 152 6.35 16.35 8.07
CA GLN A 152 5.83 17.70 8.31
C GLN A 152 6.89 18.78 8.03
N ASN A 153 8.12 18.61 8.51
CA ASN A 153 9.20 19.59 8.31
C ASN A 153 9.54 19.83 6.83
N TYR A 154 9.40 18.81 5.98
CA TYR A 154 9.72 18.90 4.54
C TYR A 154 8.49 19.02 3.64
N GLY A 155 7.29 19.20 4.20
CA GLY A 155 6.04 19.29 3.42
C GLY A 155 5.70 18.01 2.65
N LEU A 156 6.12 16.85 3.16
CA LEU A 156 5.76 15.54 2.65
C LEU A 156 4.50 15.11 3.43
N SER A 157 3.31 15.24 2.84
CA SER A 157 2.04 14.91 3.48
C SER A 157 1.36 13.71 2.85
#